data_AF-A0A842HHI0-F1
#
_entry.id   AF-A0A842HHI0-F1
#
_cell.length_a   1.000
_cell.length_b   1.000
_cell.length_c   1.000
_cell.angle_alpha   90.00
_cell.angle_beta   90.00
_cell.angle_gamma   90.00
#
_symmetry.space_group_name_H-M   'P 1'
#
loop_
_entity.id
_entity.type
_entity.pdbx_description
1 polymer ?
#
loop_
_entity_poly.entity_id
_entity_poly.type
_entity_poly.pdbx_seq_one_letter_code
_entity_poly.pdbx_strand_id
1 'polypeptide(L)'
;MKAKKISVEEFDRRFDDGEDISEHLDWSTARRLHGGKREGAGRKSSGRHPYTIRLKPQIHAKFQQRARKKGISLSEYIEELVKD
;
A
#
# COMPACT_ATOMS: atom_id res chain seq x y z
N MET A 1 -20.84 6.83 -22.52
CA MET A 1 -22.18 7.27 -22.05
C MET A 1 -21.98 8.30 -20.96
N LYS A 2 -22.82 9.34 -20.88
CA LYS A 2 -22.69 10.39 -19.85
C LYS A 2 -23.38 9.92 -18.57
N ALA A 3 -22.65 9.82 -17.46
CA ALA A 3 -23.21 9.44 -16.17
C ALA A 3 -24.32 10.40 -15.72
N LYS A 4 -25.40 9.86 -15.16
CA LYS A 4 -26.49 10.66 -14.57
C LYS A 4 -26.02 11.28 -13.26
N LYS A 5 -26.35 12.55 -13.03
CA LYS A 5 -25.96 13.27 -11.81
C LYS A 5 -26.98 13.05 -10.69
N ILE A 6 -26.49 12.84 -9.48
CA ILE A 6 -27.25 12.82 -8.23
C ILE A 6 -26.49 13.63 -7.16
N SER A 7 -27.13 13.93 -6.04
CA SER A 7 -26.43 14.54 -4.90
C SER A 7 -25.46 13.54 -4.25
N VAL A 8 -24.51 14.04 -3.47
CA VAL A 8 -23.52 13.20 -2.76
C VAL A 8 -24.23 12.37 -1.69
N GLU A 9 -25.17 12.98 -0.98
CA GLU A 9 -25.92 12.33 0.11
C GLU A 9 -26.78 11.17 -0.40
N GLU A 10 -27.41 11.33 -1.58
CA GLU A 10 -28.19 10.26 -2.21
C GLU A 10 -27.29 9.16 -2.77
N PHE A 11 -26.12 9.52 -3.30
CA PHE A 11 -25.13 8.56 -3.77
C PHE A 11 -24.62 7.67 -2.63
N ASP A 12 -24.22 8.29 -1.51
CA ASP A 12 -23.70 7.56 -0.35
C ASP A 12 -24.76 6.61 0.23
N ARG A 13 -26.02 7.07 0.37
CA ARG A 13 -27.12 6.20 0.84
C ARG A 13 -27.27 4.95 -0.02
N ARG A 14 -27.39 5.13 -1.35
CA ARG A 14 -27.59 4.01 -2.29
C ARG A 14 -26.40 3.06 -2.33
N PHE A 15 -25.19 3.60 -2.25
CA PHE A 15 -23.97 2.80 -2.22
C PHE A 15 -23.87 1.96 -0.93
N ASP A 16 -24.18 2.56 0.23
CA ASP A 16 -24.15 1.88 1.52
C ASP A 16 -25.28 0.84 1.66
N ASP A 17 -26.44 1.09 1.06
CA ASP A 17 -27.58 0.16 0.99
C ASP A 17 -27.37 -0.98 -0.04
N GLY A 18 -26.29 -0.92 -0.83
CA GLY A 18 -25.95 -1.95 -1.82
C GLY A 18 -26.77 -1.89 -3.12
N GLU A 19 -27.42 -0.76 -3.41
CA GLU A 19 -28.15 -0.53 -4.66
C GLU A 19 -27.18 -0.38 -5.86
N ASP A 20 -27.66 -0.70 -7.07
CA ASP A 20 -26.87 -0.49 -8.28
C ASP A 20 -26.78 1.00 -8.65
N ILE A 21 -25.56 1.53 -8.59
CA ILE A 21 -25.23 2.92 -8.92
C ILE A 21 -24.49 3.06 -10.26
N SER A 22 -24.41 2.00 -11.07
CA SER A 22 -23.59 1.96 -12.28
C SER A 22 -23.94 3.03 -13.32
N GLU A 23 -25.20 3.51 -13.34
CA GLU A 23 -25.64 4.60 -14.22
C GLU A 23 -25.13 5.99 -13.81
N HIS A 24 -24.63 6.12 -12.58
CA HIS A 24 -24.07 7.34 -12.01
C HIS A 24 -22.53 7.35 -12.04
N LEU A 25 -21.89 6.26 -12.47
CA LEU A 25 -20.44 6.12 -12.55
C LEU A 25 -19.97 6.19 -14.01
N ASP A 26 -18.96 7.02 -14.27
CA ASP A 26 -18.25 7.02 -15.55
C ASP A 26 -17.12 5.98 -15.53
N TRP A 27 -17.45 4.78 -16.00
CA TRP A 27 -16.50 3.66 -16.07
C TRP A 27 -15.33 3.90 -17.03
N SER A 28 -15.46 4.84 -17.98
CA SER A 28 -14.35 5.18 -18.89
C SER A 28 -13.21 5.92 -18.19
N THR A 29 -13.50 6.54 -17.03
CA THR A 29 -12.53 7.30 -16.24
C THR A 29 -12.19 6.62 -14.90
N ALA A 30 -12.83 5.50 -14.56
CA ALA A 30 -12.53 4.72 -13.36
C ALA A 30 -11.11 4.14 -13.42
N ARG A 31 -10.20 4.70 -12.61
CA ARG A 31 -8.80 4.25 -12.49
C ARG A 31 -8.48 3.89 -11.05
N ARG A 32 -7.78 2.78 -10.83
CA ARG A 32 -7.15 2.49 -9.53
C ARG A 32 -5.94 3.41 -9.35
N LEU A 33 -6.10 4.48 -8.60
CA LEU A 33 -4.99 5.36 -8.23
C LEU A 33 -4.24 4.75 -7.02
N HIS A 34 -2.91 4.64 -7.12
CA HIS A 34 -2.06 4.30 -5.98
C HIS A 34 -1.99 5.49 -5.03
N GLY A 35 -3.01 5.63 -4.19
CA GLY A 35 -3.21 6.79 -3.33
C GLY A 35 -4.27 7.72 -3.90
N GLY A 36 -5.28 8.04 -3.09
CA GLY A 36 -6.30 9.03 -3.43
C GLY A 36 -5.77 10.46 -3.38
N LYS A 37 -6.58 11.42 -3.83
CA LYS A 37 -6.30 12.86 -3.77
C LYS A 37 -6.45 13.45 -2.35
N ARG A 38 -6.93 12.67 -1.39
CA ARG A 38 -7.22 13.12 -0.01
C ARG A 38 -5.92 13.28 0.77
N GLU A 39 -5.93 14.20 1.74
CA GLU A 39 -4.85 14.31 2.71
C GLU A 39 -4.69 12.97 3.47
N GLY A 40 -3.45 12.48 3.58
CA GLY A 40 -3.15 11.17 4.16
C GLY A 40 -3.40 9.95 3.26
N ALA A 41 -3.79 10.16 2.00
CA ALA A 41 -3.93 9.09 1.02
C ALA A 41 -2.59 8.78 0.32
N GLY A 42 -2.34 7.49 0.04
CA GLY A 42 -1.07 7.01 -0.51
C GLY A 42 -0.31 6.09 0.44
N ARG A 43 0.85 5.58 -0.01
CA ARG A 43 1.71 4.75 0.83
C ARG A 43 2.38 5.64 1.87
N LYS A 44 1.96 5.53 3.12
CA LYS A 44 2.60 6.24 4.25
C LYS A 44 4.07 5.86 4.31
N SER A 45 4.94 6.83 4.57
CA SER A 45 6.37 6.58 4.76
C SER A 45 6.57 5.63 5.94
N SER A 46 7.39 4.60 5.77
CA SER A 46 7.72 3.68 6.86
C SER A 46 8.67 4.28 7.91
N GLY A 47 9.15 5.52 7.71
CA GLY A 47 10.21 6.14 8.52
C GLY A 47 11.59 5.50 8.34
N ARG A 48 11.75 4.56 7.40
CA ARG A 48 13.00 3.83 7.14
C ARG A 48 13.75 4.48 5.99
N HIS A 49 15.06 4.64 6.14
CA HIS A 49 15.93 5.13 5.08
C HIS A 49 16.67 3.95 4.41
N PRO A 50 16.69 3.85 3.06
CA PRO A 50 17.42 2.79 2.38
C PRO A 50 18.92 3.08 2.42
N TYR A 51 19.68 2.21 3.08
CA TYR A 51 21.15 2.23 3.01
C TYR A 51 21.64 1.17 2.03
N THR A 52 22.47 1.57 1.07
CA THR A 52 23.10 0.64 0.13
C THR A 52 24.45 0.20 0.68
N ILE A 53 24.60 -1.11 0.90
CA ILE A 53 25.85 -1.72 1.37
C ILE A 53 26.33 -2.78 0.39
N ARG A 54 27.65 -2.82 0.13
CA ARG A 54 28.26 -3.88 -0.66
C ARG A 54 28.64 -5.03 0.25
N LEU A 55 28.04 -6.19 0.02
CA LEU A 55 28.30 -7.42 0.78
C LEU A 55 28.87 -8.50 -0.15
N LYS A 56 29.68 -9.40 0.40
CA LYS A 56 29.99 -10.66 -0.28
C LYS A 56 28.70 -11.50 -0.41
N PRO A 57 28.48 -12.21 -1.53
CA PRO A 57 27.25 -13.01 -1.73
C PRO A 57 27.00 -14.03 -0.61
N GLN A 58 28.06 -14.65 -0.10
CA GLN A 58 27.98 -15.62 1.00
C GLN A 58 27.44 -15.00 2.30
N ILE A 59 27.78 -13.74 2.58
CA ILE A 59 27.32 -13.03 3.78
C ILE A 59 25.85 -12.64 3.64
N HIS A 60 25.47 -12.13 2.46
CA HIS A 60 24.07 -11.83 2.16
C HIS A 60 23.17 -13.07 2.32
N ALA A 61 23.60 -14.22 1.77
CA ALA A 61 22.87 -15.47 1.88
C ALA A 61 22.70 -15.93 3.35
N LYS A 62 23.75 -15.79 4.17
CA LYS A 62 23.69 -16.10 5.61
C LYS A 62 22.69 -15.20 6.33
N PHE A 63 22.70 -13.90 6.08
CA PHE A 63 21.74 -12.99 6.70
C PHE A 63 20.31 -13.31 6.28
N GLN A 64 20.07 -13.57 5.00
CA GLN A 64 18.75 -13.93 4.50
C GLN A 64 18.24 -15.25 5.12
N GLN A 65 19.10 -16.27 5.24
CA GLN A 65 18.74 -17.53 5.89
C GLN A 65 18.37 -17.33 7.37
N ARG A 66 19.15 -16.53 8.10
CA ARG A 66 18.90 -16.25 9.52
C ARG A 66 17.63 -15.42 9.74
N ALA A 67 17.40 -14.41 8.91
CA ALA A 67 16.16 -13.61 8.93
C ALA A 67 14.94 -14.50 8.68
N ARG A 68 14.99 -15.37 7.66
CA ARG A 68 13.93 -16.36 7.37
C ARG A 68 13.68 -17.32 8.52
N LYS A 69 14.74 -17.83 9.17
CA LYS A 69 14.61 -18.73 10.34
C LYS A 69 13.87 -18.06 11.50
N LYS A 70 13.99 -16.75 11.66
CA LYS A 70 13.28 -15.95 12.67
C LYS A 70 11.92 -15.42 12.19
N GLY A 71 11.56 -15.59 10.93
CA GLY A 71 10.31 -15.08 10.36
C GLY A 71 10.25 -13.56 10.20
N ILE A 72 11.39 -12.86 10.27
CA ILE A 72 11.49 -11.41 10.15
C ILE A 72 12.17 -10.99 8.85
N SER A 73 12.01 -9.71 8.48
CA SER A 73 12.70 -9.15 7.32
C SER A 73 14.21 -9.06 7.55
N LEU A 74 14.98 -8.97 6.45
CA LEU A 74 16.42 -8.75 6.53
C LEU A 74 16.78 -7.46 7.27
N SER A 75 16.00 -6.39 7.07
CA SER A 75 16.23 -5.10 7.72
C SER A 75 15.97 -5.15 9.22
N GLU A 76 14.91 -5.84 9.66
CA GLU A 76 14.64 -6.07 11.09
C GLU A 76 15.71 -6.96 11.72
N TYR A 77 16.15 -8.00 11.00
CA TYR A 77 17.23 -8.86 11.48
C TYR A 77 18.54 -8.11 11.69
N ILE A 78 18.88 -7.18 10.80
CA ILE A 78 20.07 -6.32 10.95
C ILE A 78 19.90 -5.37 12.15
N GLU A 79 18.72 -4.76 12.32
CA GLU A 79 18.44 -3.89 13.48
C GLU A 79 18.51 -4.64 14.82
N GLU A 80 18.03 -5.88 14.88
CA GLU A 80 18.11 -6.74 16.07
C GLU A 80 19.56 -7.10 16.43
N LEU A 81 20.44 -7.27 15.44
CA LEU A 81 21.86 -7.58 15.69
C LEU A 81 22.67 -6.42 16.28
N VAL A 82 22.21 -5.18 16.08
CA VAL A 82 22.92 -3.96 16.50
C VAL A 82 22.29 -3.36 17.77
N LYS A 83 21.07 -3.77 18.11
CA LYS A 83 20.45 -3.46 19.39
C LYS A 83 21.03 -4.40 20.45
N ASP A 84 22.03 -3.92 21.17
CA ASP A 84 22.46 -4.49 22.45
C ASP A 84 21.33 -4.45 23.50
#